data_AF-A0A4S1F0H3-F1
#
_entry.id   AF-A0A4S1F0H3-F1
#
_cell.length_a   1.000
_cell.length_b   1.000
_cell.length_c   1.000
_cell.angle_alpha   90.00
_cell.angle_beta   90.00
_cell.angle_gamma   90.00
#
_symmetry.space_group_name_H-M   'P 1'
#
loop_
_entity.id
_entity.type
_entity.pdbx_description
1 polymer ?
#
loop_
_entity_poly.entity_id
_entity_poly.type
_entity_poly.pdbx_seq_one_letter_code
_entity_poly.pdbx_strand_id
1 'polypeptide(L)'
;RGVTHDLEFERWANKVWDLQNGLGSEVSLKDFRKDVVLEFLNEAGQVALVYKIYRCWPSEVQMLPELDANAHAVAIQSMKLENEGWERDVEVPEPNEPAFADPPA
;
A
#
# COMPACT_ATOMS: atom_id res chain seq x y z
N ARG A 1 1.01 0.26 7.86
CA ARG A 1 2.43 -0.08 8.17
C ARG A 1 2.69 0.12 9.66
N GLY A 2 3.73 -0.49 10.24
CA GLY A 2 4.17 -0.14 11.61
C GLY A 2 4.72 1.30 11.67
N VAL A 3 4.69 1.94 12.84
CA VAL A 3 5.32 3.26 13.03
C VAL A 3 6.84 3.12 12.88
N THR A 4 7.44 3.97 12.03
CA THR A 4 8.89 3.97 11.76
C THR A 4 9.39 5.41 11.59
N HIS A 5 10.71 5.59 11.58
CA HIS A 5 11.35 6.87 11.26
C HIS A 5 11.37 7.20 9.75
N ASP A 6 10.90 6.29 8.90
CA ASP A 6 10.81 6.54 7.47
C ASP A 6 9.67 7.52 7.16
N LEU A 7 10.00 8.64 6.52
CA LEU A 7 9.07 9.73 6.28
C LEU A 7 8.32 9.61 4.95
N GLU A 8 8.54 8.58 4.12
CA GLU A 8 7.97 8.53 2.77
C GLU A 8 6.44 8.46 2.76
N PHE A 9 5.85 7.81 3.76
CA PHE A 9 4.40 7.74 3.94
C PHE A 9 3.79 9.10 4.30
N GLU A 10 4.45 9.83 5.20
CA GLU A 10 4.04 11.17 5.63
C GLU A 10 4.22 12.17 4.48
N ARG A 11 5.33 12.08 3.75
CA ARG A 11 5.60 12.89 2.57
C ARG A 11 4.55 12.69 1.49
N TRP A 12 4.09 11.46 1.26
CA TRP A 12 3.05 11.23 0.26
C TRP A 12 1.69 11.78 0.72
N ALA A 13 1.33 11.61 1.99
CA ALA A 13 0.12 12.20 2.56
C ALA A 13 0.09 13.73 2.39
N ASN A 14 1.19 14.41 2.73
CA ASN A 14 1.29 15.87 2.65
C ASN A 14 1.21 16.39 1.21
N LYS A 15 1.56 15.58 0.20
CA LYS A 15 1.43 16.01 -1.21
C LYS A 15 -0.01 16.16 -1.67
N VAL A 16 -0.98 15.48 -1.03
CA VAL A 16 -2.40 15.62 -1.36
C VAL A 16 -2.95 16.91 -0.80
N TRP A 17 -2.55 17.27 0.42
CA TRP A 17 -2.95 18.52 1.05
C TRP A 17 -1.96 18.91 2.15
N ASP A 18 -1.29 20.04 1.96
CA ASP A 18 -0.35 20.63 2.90
C ASP A 18 -0.91 21.97 3.42
N LEU A 19 -1.25 21.97 4.71
CA LEU A 19 -1.79 23.14 5.42
C LEU A 19 -0.78 24.26 5.63
N GLN A 20 0.53 23.99 5.49
CA GLN A 20 1.59 24.98 5.69
C GLN A 20 2.01 25.68 4.39
N ASN A 21 1.60 25.15 3.24
CA ASN A 21 1.83 25.81 1.96
C ASN A 21 0.84 26.97 1.75
N GLY A 22 1.30 28.01 1.05
CA GLY A 22 0.49 29.19 0.76
C GLY A 22 -0.76 28.87 -0.07
N LEU A 23 -1.75 29.76 -0.01
CA LEU A 23 -3.01 29.67 -0.76
C LEU A 23 -2.76 29.35 -2.26
N GLY A 24 -3.34 28.26 -2.75
CA GLY A 24 -3.20 27.76 -4.12
C GLY A 24 -2.01 26.83 -4.35
N SER A 25 -1.24 26.51 -3.30
CA SER A 25 -0.10 25.57 -3.33
C SER A 25 -0.23 24.43 -2.32
N GLU A 26 -1.42 24.23 -1.75
CA GLU A 26 -1.70 23.19 -0.76
C GLU A 26 -1.62 21.79 -1.38
N VAL A 27 -1.79 21.65 -2.69
CA VAL A 27 -1.75 20.35 -3.38
C VAL A 27 -0.57 20.27 -4.33
N SER A 28 0.24 19.22 -4.24
CA SER A 28 1.31 18.96 -5.19
C SER A 28 0.73 18.37 -6.49
N LEU A 29 0.15 19.22 -7.33
CA LEU A 29 -0.55 18.83 -8.56
C LEU A 29 0.29 17.95 -9.51
N LYS A 30 1.62 18.06 -9.46
CA LYS A 30 2.54 17.32 -10.33
C LYS A 30 2.65 15.84 -9.97
N ASP A 31 2.60 15.49 -8.69
CA ASP A 31 3.11 14.20 -8.21
C ASP A 31 2.40 13.66 -6.96
N PHE A 32 1.22 14.20 -6.62
CA PHE A 32 0.40 13.61 -5.56
C PHE A 32 -0.21 12.26 -5.95
N ARG A 33 -0.47 12.05 -7.26
CA ARG A 33 -0.96 10.78 -7.79
C ARG A 33 0.19 9.85 -8.15
N LYS A 34 0.05 8.57 -7.84
CA LYS A 34 1.03 7.52 -8.17
C LYS A 34 0.35 6.27 -8.67
N ASP A 35 1.00 5.53 -9.56
CA ASP A 35 0.56 4.20 -9.95
C ASP A 35 1.12 3.17 -8.97
N VAL A 36 0.30 2.17 -8.62
CA VAL A 36 0.61 1.14 -7.63
C VAL A 36 0.42 -0.22 -8.27
N VAL A 37 1.41 -1.11 -8.11
CA VAL A 37 1.31 -2.51 -8.50
C VAL A 37 1.11 -3.34 -7.25
N LEU A 38 0.05 -4.13 -7.22
CA LEU A 38 -0.27 -5.06 -6.13
C LEU A 38 -0.02 -6.48 -6.62
N GLU A 39 1.00 -7.12 -6.04
CA GLU A 39 1.37 -8.50 -6.33
C GLU A 39 0.87 -9.41 -5.21
N PHE A 40 0.08 -10.42 -5.56
CA PHE A 40 -0.37 -11.47 -4.66
C PHE A 40 0.52 -12.69 -4.86
N LEU A 41 1.22 -13.08 -3.80
CA LEU A 41 2.08 -14.25 -3.80
C LEU A 41 1.34 -15.46 -3.22
N ASN A 42 1.58 -16.64 -3.77
CA ASN A 42 1.14 -17.90 -3.19
C ASN A 42 2.04 -18.30 -1.99
N GLU A 43 1.73 -19.41 -1.33
CA GLU A 43 2.50 -19.90 -0.18
C GLU A 43 3.95 -20.26 -0.54
N ALA A 44 4.22 -20.59 -1.80
CA ALA A 44 5.56 -20.82 -2.32
C ALA A 44 6.33 -19.53 -2.67
N GLY A 45 5.76 -18.35 -2.45
CA GLY A 45 6.37 -17.06 -2.79
C GLY A 45 6.39 -16.76 -4.29
N GLN A 46 5.56 -17.43 -5.10
CA GLN A 46 5.41 -17.15 -6.53
C GLN A 46 4.27 -16.16 -6.74
N VAL A 47 4.43 -15.24 -7.70
CA VAL A 47 3.38 -14.29 -8.06
C VAL A 47 2.22 -15.03 -8.72
N ALA A 48 1.05 -15.00 -8.07
CA ALA A 48 -0.16 -15.65 -8.53
C ALA A 48 -1.12 -14.67 -9.22
N LEU A 49 -1.19 -13.42 -8.74
CA LEU A 49 -2.02 -12.38 -9.32
C LEU A 49 -1.29 -11.04 -9.25
N VAL A 50 -1.45 -10.21 -10.27
CA VAL A 50 -0.97 -8.84 -10.28
C VAL A 50 -2.12 -7.90 -10.62
N TYR A 51 -2.28 -6.83 -9.86
CA TYR A 51 -3.18 -5.72 -10.16
C TYR A 51 -2.37 -4.45 -10.37
N LYS A 52 -2.63 -3.75 -11.48
CA LYS A 52 -2.09 -2.42 -11.76
C LYS A 52 -3.18 -1.41 -11.42
N ILE A 53 -2.94 -0.60 -10.40
CA ILE A 53 -3.88 0.40 -9.89
C ILE A 53 -3.34 1.77 -10.28
N TYR A 54 -4.14 2.53 -11.01
CA TYR A 54 -3.68 3.74 -11.66
C TYR A 54 -4.11 4.99 -10.91
N ARG A 55 -3.19 5.96 -10.88
CA ARG A 55 -3.45 7.31 -10.41
C ARG A 55 -4.03 7.31 -9.00
N CYS A 56 -3.42 6.57 -8.09
CA CYS A 56 -3.81 6.48 -6.69
C CYS A 56 -3.41 7.73 -5.90
N TRP A 57 -4.24 8.14 -4.94
CA TRP A 57 -3.89 9.17 -3.96
C TRP A 57 -4.40 8.83 -2.56
N PRO A 58 -3.69 9.23 -1.49
CA PRO A 58 -4.16 9.18 -0.12
C PRO A 58 -5.44 10.00 0.08
N SER A 59 -6.52 9.39 0.56
CA SER A 59 -7.76 10.09 0.92
C SER A 59 -7.94 10.25 2.43
N GLU A 60 -7.37 9.33 3.21
CA GLU A 60 -7.43 9.32 4.66
C GLU A 60 -6.13 8.73 5.21
N VAL A 61 -5.60 9.32 6.27
CA VAL A 61 -4.37 8.83 6.91
C VAL A 61 -4.51 8.88 8.43
N GLN A 62 -4.35 7.72 9.07
CA GLN A 62 -4.26 7.59 10.52
C GLN A 62 -2.80 7.44 10.92
N MET A 63 -2.21 8.52 11.42
CA MET A 63 -0.79 8.56 11.78
C MET A 63 -0.50 7.96 13.16
N LEU A 64 -1.50 7.93 14.04
CA LEU A 64 -1.37 7.43 15.40
C LEU A 64 -2.38 6.31 15.67
N PRO A 65 -1.96 5.21 16.30
CA PRO A 65 -2.88 4.19 16.78
C PRO A 65 -3.71 4.73 17.95
N GLU A 66 -4.68 3.95 18.40
CA GLU A 66 -5.33 4.22 19.69
C GLU A 66 -4.29 4.13 20.82
N LEU A 67 -4.18 5.21 21.59
CA LEU A 67 -3.24 5.35 22.70
C LEU A 67 -3.94 4.96 24.00
N ASP A 68 -4.11 3.66 24.22
CA ASP A 68 -4.62 3.11 25.49
C ASP A 68 -3.50 2.42 26.28
N ALA A 69 -3.24 2.92 27.48
CA ALA A 69 -2.20 2.41 28.38
C ALA A 69 -2.45 0.97 28.85
N ASN A 70 -3.69 0.46 28.74
CA ASN A 70 -4.05 -0.91 29.08
C ASN A 70 -4.07 -1.86 27.87
N ALA A 71 -3.86 -1.35 26.64
CA ALA A 71 -3.90 -2.16 25.44
C ALA A 71 -2.52 -2.75 25.09
N HIS A 72 -2.49 -4.04 24.76
CA HIS A 72 -1.32 -4.69 24.15
C HIS A 72 -1.39 -4.56 22.62
N ALA A 73 -1.31 -3.34 22.11
CA ALA A 73 -1.45 -3.05 20.68
C ALA A 73 -0.10 -2.66 20.04
N VAL A 74 0.12 -3.13 18.81
CA VAL A 74 1.22 -2.65 17.97
C VAL A 74 0.81 -1.34 17.33
N ALA A 75 1.70 -0.34 17.34
CA ALA A 75 1.43 0.94 16.71
C ALA A 75 1.42 0.80 15.17
N ILE A 76 0.23 0.92 14.58
CA ILE A 76 0.02 0.85 13.13
C ILE A 76 -0.42 2.22 12.60
N GLN A 77 0.26 2.68 11.55
CA GLN A 77 -0.17 3.78 10.69
C GLN A 77 -0.98 3.21 9.53
N SER A 78 -2.14 3.79 9.25
CA SER A 78 -3.01 3.38 8.13
C SER A 78 -3.19 4.52 7.13
N MET A 79 -3.33 4.17 5.86
CA MET A 79 -3.60 5.11 4.78
C MET A 79 -4.59 4.45 3.83
N LYS A 80 -5.66 5.18 3.54
CA LYS A 80 -6.65 4.81 2.54
C LYS A 80 -6.27 5.46 1.22
N LEU A 81 -6.19 4.65 0.16
CA LEU A 81 -5.94 5.11 -1.19
C LEU A 81 -7.24 5.07 -1.98
N GLU A 82 -7.57 6.18 -2.63
CA GLU A 82 -8.56 6.23 -3.70
C GLU A 82 -7.82 6.17 -5.04
N ASN A 83 -8.48 5.66 -6.08
CA ASN A 83 -7.89 5.48 -7.41
C ASN A 83 -8.91 5.81 -8.50
N GLU A 84 -8.40 6.12 -9.70
CA GLU A 84 -9.25 6.40 -10.87
C GLU A 84 -9.54 5.14 -11.70
N GLY A 85 -8.82 4.05 -11.46
CA GLY A 85 -9.04 2.79 -12.16
C GLY A 85 -8.00 1.75 -11.79
N TRP A 86 -8.31 0.51 -12.12
CA TRP A 86 -7.43 -0.62 -11.92
C TRP A 86 -7.63 -1.64 -13.04
N GLU A 87 -6.60 -2.41 -13.34
CA GLU A 87 -6.69 -3.57 -14.20
C GLU A 87 -5.97 -4.76 -13.56
N ARG A 88 -6.47 -5.96 -13.85
CA ARG A 88 -5.77 -7.20 -13.52
C ARG A 88 -4.82 -7.52 -14.66
N ASP A 89 -3.58 -7.82 -14.34
CA ASP A 89 -2.62 -8.30 -15.32
C ASP A 89 -3.00 -9.73 -15.75
N VAL A 90 -3.34 -9.88 -17.03
CA VAL A 90 -3.73 -11.17 -17.62
C VAL A 90 -2.51 -11.94 -18.15
N GLU A 91 -1.34 -11.30 -18.21
CA GLU A 91 -0.09 -11.93 -18.63
C GLU A 91 0.54 -12.79 -17.52
N VAL A 92 0.02 -12.70 -16.29
CA VAL A 92 0.43 -13.52 -15.15
C VAL A 92 -0.47 -14.77 -15.08
N PRO A 93 -0.03 -15.94 -15.58
CA PRO A 93 -0.78 -17.19 -15.46
C PRO A 93 -0.74 -17.71 -14.02
N GLU A 94 -1.66 -18.61 -13.69
CA GLU A 94 -1.65 -19.32 -12.42
C GLU A 94 -0.35 -20.13 -12.26
N PRO A 95 0.43 -19.90 -11.19
CA PRO A 95 1.68 -20.62 -10.97
C PRO A 95 1.41 -22.06 -10.56
N ASN A 96 2.22 -22.98 -11.07
CA ASN A 96 2.08 -24.39 -10.74
C ASN A 96 2.57 -24.66 -9.31
N GLU A 97 1.77 -25.39 -8.54
CA GLU A 97 2.11 -25.72 -7.16
C GLU A 97 3.34 -26.65 -7.11
N PRO A 98 4.28 -26.42 -6.17
CA PRO A 98 5.38 -27.34 -5.94
C PRO A 98 4.85 -28.63 -5.31
N ALA A 99 5.13 -29.77 -5.94
CA ALA A 99 4.81 -31.09 -5.42
C ALA A 99 6.07 -31.78 -4.87
N PHE A 100 5.96 -32.39 -3.69
CA PHE A 100 7.00 -33.25 -3.13
C PHE A 100 6.71 -34.71 -3.49
N ALA A 101 7.73 -35.43 -3.97
CA ALA A 101 7.68 -36.88 -4.10
C ALA A 101 8.34 -37.51 -2.87
N ASP A 102 7.63 -37.50 -1.74
CA ASP A 102 8.13 -38.16 -0.54
C ASP A 102 8.21 -39.68 -0.78
N PRO A 103 9.32 -40.34 -0.43
CA PRO A 103 9.43 -41.79 -0.55
C PRO A 103 8.42 -42.48 0.39
N PRO A 104 7.86 -43.65 0.00
CA PRO A 104 7.00 -44.41 0.89
C PRO A 104 7.77 -44.84 2.15
N ALA A 105 7.09 -44.75 3.30
CA ALA A 105 7.59 -45.18 4.61
C ALA A 105 7.97 -46.66 4.66
#